data_AF-A0A0C2GM71-F1
#
_entry.id   AF-A0A0C2GM71-F1
#
_cell.length_a   1.000
_cell.length_b   1.000
_cell.length_c   1.000
_cell.angle_alpha   90.00
_cell.angle_beta   90.00
_cell.angle_gamma   90.00
#
_symmetry.space_group_name_H-M   'P 1'
#
loop_
_entity.id
_entity.type
_entity.pdbx_description
1 polymer ?
#
loop_
_entity_poly.entity_id
_entity_poly.type
_entity_poly.pdbx_seq_one_letter_code
_entity_poly.pdbx_strand_id
1 'polypeptide(L)'
;MKHIYGETDEHRCFLNVCHCEQLPPPTDDIDEDELAARIDNGDLGYRIPVSIGELDSVVDSKNRNQPKIEVLVNSVFYEKRLAPPEANFFRHFFCMVVCDAIEEKHHLKLDPNKCIKLKNRTVMGSIEPMRITKRPVAPVIQEIASSSSDVQVSNLLEAKQPAGVRLRLRKGSCLEGELSLKGVDLSSVQR
;
A
#
# COMPACT_ATOMS: atom_id res chain seq x y z
N MET A 1 23.09 -14.88 -7.42
CA MET A 1 22.95 -13.92 -6.30
C MET A 1 23.54 -12.60 -6.74
N LYS A 2 22.73 -11.55 -6.95
CA LYS A 2 23.24 -10.21 -7.29
C LYS A 2 23.35 -9.41 -5.99
N HIS A 3 24.51 -9.45 -5.36
CA HIS A 3 24.92 -8.42 -4.41
C HIS A 3 25.50 -7.27 -5.23
N ILE A 4 24.79 -6.14 -5.32
CA ILE A 4 25.39 -4.86 -5.66
C ILE A 4 24.75 -3.79 -4.77
N TYR A 5 25.31 -3.59 -3.58
CA TYR A 5 25.33 -2.30 -2.89
C TYR A 5 26.70 -2.20 -2.21
N GLY A 6 27.46 -1.15 -2.55
CA GLY A 6 28.84 -0.94 -2.13
C GLY A 6 28.96 -0.77 -0.61
N GLU A 7 29.98 -1.39 -0.06
CA GLU A 7 30.16 -1.67 1.36
C GLU A 7 30.74 -0.51 2.19
N THR A 8 30.53 0.76 1.81
CA THR A 8 31.14 1.88 2.57
C THR A 8 30.30 3.15 2.68
N ASP A 9 29.08 3.21 2.13
CA ASP A 9 28.21 4.37 2.28
C ASP A 9 27.04 4.07 3.24
N GLU A 10 26.81 4.95 4.22
CA GLU A 10 25.57 4.93 5.01
C GLU A 10 24.37 5.11 4.08
N HIS A 11 23.74 3.98 3.72
CA HIS A 11 22.49 3.92 2.99
C HIS A 11 21.32 4.17 3.95
N ARG A 12 20.35 4.97 3.49
CA ARG A 12 19.18 5.38 4.27
C ARG A 12 17.93 4.96 3.51
N CYS A 13 16.92 4.51 4.23
CA CYS A 13 15.57 4.35 3.67
C CYS A 13 14.69 5.48 4.18
N PHE A 14 13.96 6.12 3.28
CA PHE A 14 12.99 7.15 3.63
C PHE A 14 11.58 6.57 3.61
N LEU A 15 10.87 6.71 4.72
CA LEU A 15 9.48 6.27 4.84
C LEU A 15 8.56 7.49 4.87
N ASN A 16 7.67 7.60 3.89
CA ASN A 16 6.59 8.58 3.90
C ASN A 16 5.37 7.94 4.57
N VAL A 17 5.12 8.27 5.83
CA VAL A 17 3.91 7.80 6.55
C VAL A 17 2.74 8.69 6.14
N CYS A 18 1.89 8.17 5.27
CA CYS A 18 0.67 8.79 4.77
C CYS A 18 -0.55 8.22 5.50
N HIS A 19 -1.69 8.91 5.41
CA HIS A 19 -2.93 8.43 6.00
C HIS A 19 -4.14 8.65 5.08
N CYS A 20 -5.18 7.82 5.23
CA CYS A 20 -6.45 7.95 4.51
C CYS A 20 -7.62 7.41 5.35
N GLU A 21 -8.85 7.73 4.98
CA GLU A 21 -10.06 7.22 5.65
C GLU A 21 -10.50 5.84 5.13
N GLN A 22 -9.92 5.37 4.02
CA GLN A 22 -10.36 4.15 3.33
C GLN A 22 -9.81 2.87 3.95
N LEU A 23 -8.71 2.95 4.71
CA LEU A 23 -8.20 1.83 5.49
C LEU A 23 -8.98 1.71 6.80
N PRO A 24 -9.29 0.49 7.27
CA PRO A 24 -9.89 0.31 8.58
C PRO A 24 -8.90 0.76 9.68
N PRO A 25 -9.36 1.41 10.76
CA PRO A 25 -8.52 1.61 11.95
C PRO A 25 -8.20 0.25 12.61
N PRO A 26 -7.21 0.18 13.51
CA PRO A 26 -7.02 -0.95 14.40
C PRO A 26 -8.33 -1.30 15.14
N THR A 27 -8.53 -2.59 15.43
CA THR A 27 -9.76 -3.07 16.10
C THR A 27 -9.90 -2.51 17.50
N ASP A 28 -8.79 -2.41 18.23
CA ASP A 28 -8.76 -1.86 19.58
C ASP A 28 -8.21 -0.43 19.55
N ASP A 29 -8.87 0.50 20.22
CA ASP A 29 -8.38 1.88 20.37
C ASP A 29 -7.63 2.03 21.71
N ILE A 30 -6.43 1.44 21.78
CA ILE A 30 -5.57 1.45 22.98
C ILE A 30 -4.57 2.61 22.96
N ASP A 31 -4.25 3.15 24.13
CA ASP A 31 -3.21 4.16 24.30
C ASP A 31 -1.82 3.57 24.57
N GLU A 32 -0.83 4.43 24.81
CA GLU A 32 0.55 3.99 25.04
C GLU A 32 0.69 3.16 26.32
N ASP A 33 -0.02 3.54 27.40
CA ASP A 33 0.05 2.86 28.68
C ASP A 33 -0.60 1.47 28.58
N GLU A 34 -1.75 1.36 27.93
CA GLU A 34 -2.41 0.07 27.70
C GLU A 34 -1.60 -0.82 26.75
N LEU A 35 -1.01 -0.26 25.68
CA LEU A 35 -0.14 -1.01 24.78
C LEU A 35 1.10 -1.55 25.51
N ALA A 36 1.74 -0.72 26.35
CA ALA A 36 2.88 -1.16 27.16
C ALA A 36 2.47 -2.29 28.11
N ALA A 37 1.34 -2.16 28.81
CA ALA A 37 0.84 -3.20 29.69
C ALA A 37 0.53 -4.51 28.94
N ARG A 38 -0.01 -4.45 27.72
CA ARG A 38 -0.25 -5.66 26.90
C ARG A 38 1.07 -6.35 26.53
N ILE A 39 2.09 -5.59 26.13
CA ILE A 39 3.41 -6.13 25.80
C ILE A 39 4.05 -6.78 27.03
N ASP A 40 4.00 -6.14 28.20
CA ASP A 40 4.54 -6.70 29.45
C ASP A 40 3.82 -7.98 29.89
N ASN A 41 2.52 -8.06 29.62
CA ASN A 41 1.71 -9.26 29.84
C ASN A 41 1.90 -10.34 28.74
N GLY A 42 2.69 -10.08 27.70
CA GLY A 42 2.96 -11.00 26.60
C GLY A 42 1.82 -11.10 25.56
N ASP A 43 0.87 -10.17 25.57
CA ASP A 43 -0.20 -10.10 24.55
C ASP A 43 0.31 -9.39 23.29
N LEU A 44 0.52 -10.16 22.22
CA LEU A 44 0.92 -9.68 20.90
C LEU A 44 -0.27 -9.54 19.93
N GLY A 45 -1.50 -9.50 20.44
CA GLY A 45 -2.73 -9.47 19.66
C GLY A 45 -3.04 -8.13 18.98
N TYR A 46 -2.35 -7.04 19.35
CA TYR A 46 -2.62 -5.72 18.78
C TYR A 46 -2.16 -5.62 17.32
N ARG A 47 -3.10 -5.38 16.40
CA ARG A 47 -2.85 -5.33 14.95
C ARG A 47 -3.13 -3.96 14.37
N ILE A 48 -2.18 -3.43 13.61
CA ILE A 48 -2.30 -2.17 12.88
C ILE A 48 -2.47 -2.49 11.38
N PRO A 49 -3.63 -2.17 10.77
CA PRO A 49 -3.78 -2.24 9.32
C PRO A 49 -2.88 -1.21 8.64
N VAL A 50 -1.90 -1.69 7.87
CA VAL A 50 -0.98 -0.87 7.08
C VAL A 50 -1.01 -1.30 5.62
N SER A 51 -0.76 -0.39 4.70
CA SER A 51 -0.44 -0.71 3.31
C SER A 51 0.95 -0.19 2.98
N ILE A 52 1.83 -1.10 2.56
CA ILE A 52 3.20 -0.79 2.18
C ILE A 52 3.24 -0.55 0.66
N GLY A 53 3.76 0.60 0.25
CA GLY A 53 3.90 1.02 -1.15
C GLY A 53 4.96 0.23 -1.89
N GLU A 54 5.18 0.59 -3.15
CA GLU A 54 6.29 0.04 -3.94
C GLU A 54 7.61 0.72 -3.57
N LEU A 55 8.73 0.07 -3.91
CA LEU A 55 10.04 0.68 -3.70
C LEU A 55 10.29 1.74 -4.79
N ASP A 56 10.55 2.97 -4.36
CA ASP A 56 10.91 4.10 -5.23
C ASP A 56 12.29 4.67 -4.82
N SER A 57 12.80 5.63 -5.58
CA SER A 57 14.07 6.29 -5.36
C SER A 57 13.90 7.80 -5.19
N VAL A 58 14.62 8.37 -4.23
CA VAL A 58 14.65 9.82 -3.99
C VAL A 58 16.09 10.29 -3.80
N VAL A 59 16.38 11.54 -4.16
CA VAL A 59 17.68 12.16 -3.94
C VAL A 59 17.72 12.81 -2.56
N ASP A 60 18.70 12.44 -1.74
CA ASP A 60 18.94 13.03 -0.41
C ASP A 60 19.63 14.41 -0.50
N SER A 61 19.80 15.09 0.64
CA SER A 61 20.49 16.39 0.68
C SER A 61 21.99 16.32 0.35
N LYS A 62 22.56 15.11 0.30
CA LYS A 62 23.94 14.85 -0.14
C LYS A 62 24.00 14.45 -1.63
N ASN A 63 22.90 14.65 -2.36
CA ASN A 63 22.78 14.32 -3.78
C ASN A 63 22.97 12.82 -4.09
N ARG A 64 22.60 11.94 -3.13
CA ARG A 64 22.67 10.48 -3.29
C ARG A 64 21.27 9.90 -3.48
N ASN A 65 21.15 8.91 -4.37
CA ASN A 65 19.93 8.13 -4.53
C ASN A 65 19.74 7.22 -3.32
N GLN A 66 18.57 7.31 -2.70
CA GLN A 66 18.18 6.53 -1.53
C GLN A 66 16.81 5.90 -1.79
N PRO A 67 16.55 4.69 -1.27
CA PRO A 67 15.22 4.09 -1.32
C PRO A 67 14.19 4.93 -0.57
N LYS A 68 12.99 5.02 -1.13
CA LYS A 68 11.80 5.64 -0.56
C LYS A 68 10.65 4.64 -0.62
N ILE A 69 9.85 4.58 0.44
CA ILE A 69 8.63 3.75 0.51
C ILE A 69 7.51 4.56 1.15
N GLU A 70 6.32 4.56 0.54
CA GLU A 70 5.10 5.07 1.15
C GLU A 70 4.48 4.03 2.09
N VAL A 71 4.08 4.45 3.28
CA VAL A 71 3.39 3.62 4.27
C VAL A 71 2.05 4.29 4.56
N LEU A 72 0.95 3.64 4.20
CA LEU A 72 -0.38 4.18 4.34
C LEU A 72 -1.10 3.56 5.54
N VAL A 73 -1.68 4.41 6.39
CA VAL A 73 -2.47 4.02 7.57
C VAL A 73 -3.85 4.68 7.58
N ASN A 74 -4.72 4.27 8.50
CA ASN A 74 -5.99 4.95 8.74
C ASN A 74 -5.77 6.36 9.37
N SER A 75 -6.58 7.36 8.97
CA SER A 75 -6.45 8.75 9.45
C SER A 75 -6.79 8.92 10.91
N VAL A 76 -7.84 8.26 11.41
CA VAL A 76 -8.20 8.30 12.84
C VAL A 76 -7.08 7.72 13.69
N PHE A 77 -6.49 6.61 13.26
CA PHE A 77 -5.33 6.03 13.92
C PHE A 77 -4.11 6.97 13.90
N TYR A 78 -3.80 7.55 12.75
CA TYR A 78 -2.67 8.48 12.61
C TYR A 78 -2.81 9.68 13.56
N GLU A 79 -3.96 10.34 13.53
CA GLU A 79 -4.22 11.55 14.32
C GLU A 79 -4.20 11.29 15.83
N LYS A 80 -4.76 10.15 16.27
CA LYS A 80 -4.81 9.79 17.69
C LYS A 80 -3.50 9.24 18.23
N ARG A 81 -2.76 8.44 17.43
CA ARG A 81 -1.67 7.59 17.95
C ARG A 81 -0.28 7.93 17.40
N LEU A 82 -0.16 8.59 16.25
CA LEU A 82 1.16 8.89 15.64
C LEU A 82 1.47 10.39 15.58
N ALA A 83 0.46 11.22 15.34
CA ALA A 83 0.57 12.66 15.23
C ALA A 83 0.95 13.39 16.53
N PRO A 84 0.44 12.98 17.73
CA PRO A 84 0.72 13.72 18.96
C PRO A 84 2.23 13.83 19.26
N PRO A 85 2.69 14.95 19.84
CA PRO A 85 4.11 15.18 20.12
C PRO A 85 4.66 14.15 21.12
N GLU A 86 3.86 13.76 22.12
CA GLU A 86 4.26 12.83 23.18
C GLU A 86 4.21 11.36 22.78
N ALA A 87 3.68 11.03 21.59
CA ALA A 87 3.47 9.65 21.13
C ALA A 87 4.76 8.91 20.70
N ASN A 88 5.82 9.01 21.50
CA ASN A 88 7.13 8.46 21.16
C ASN A 88 7.15 6.93 21.20
N PHE A 89 6.49 6.34 22.21
CA PHE A 89 6.43 4.89 22.36
C PHE A 89 5.62 4.26 21.22
N PHE A 90 4.44 4.82 20.92
CA PHE A 90 3.59 4.34 19.83
C PHE A 90 4.28 4.47 18.47
N ARG A 91 5.00 5.57 18.24
CA ARG A 91 5.80 5.75 17.01
C ARG A 91 6.92 4.71 16.90
N HIS A 92 7.58 4.38 18.00
CA HIS A 92 8.63 3.36 18.00
C HIS A 92 8.04 1.98 17.71
N PHE A 93 6.97 1.59 18.41
CA PHE A 93 6.22 0.37 18.14
C PHE A 93 5.76 0.29 16.68
N PHE A 94 5.22 1.40 16.15
CA PHE A 94 4.84 1.50 14.75
C PHE A 94 6.04 1.32 13.80
N CYS A 95 7.21 1.90 14.09
CA CYS A 95 8.43 1.66 13.30
C CYS A 95 8.79 0.16 13.30
N MET A 96 8.65 -0.57 14.41
CA MET A 96 8.90 -2.02 14.46
C MET A 96 7.96 -2.78 13.52
N VAL A 97 6.65 -2.56 13.64
CA VAL A 97 5.63 -3.22 12.79
C VAL A 97 5.87 -2.94 11.31
N VAL A 98 6.22 -1.70 10.97
CA VAL A 98 6.48 -1.29 9.58
C VAL A 98 7.79 -1.84 9.05
N CYS A 99 8.85 -1.92 9.87
CA CYS A 99 10.11 -2.54 9.46
C CYS A 99 9.91 -4.01 9.10
N ASP A 100 9.16 -4.75 9.93
CA ASP A 100 8.84 -6.16 9.67
C ASP A 100 8.03 -6.31 8.37
N ALA A 101 7.00 -5.46 8.17
CA ALA A 101 6.19 -5.49 6.95
C ALA A 101 6.98 -5.12 5.68
N ILE A 102 7.98 -4.24 5.80
CA ILE A 102 8.88 -3.88 4.69
C ILE A 102 9.87 -5.02 4.39
N GLU A 103 10.41 -5.67 5.42
CA GLU A 103 11.28 -6.84 5.24
C GLU A 103 10.51 -7.98 4.53
N GLU A 104 9.25 -8.19 4.89
CA GLU A 104 8.38 -9.18 4.23
C GLU A 104 8.10 -8.81 2.76
N LYS A 105 7.67 -7.56 2.48
CA LYS A 105 7.26 -7.16 1.13
C LYS A 105 8.43 -6.95 0.17
N HIS A 106 9.51 -6.32 0.64
CA HIS A 106 10.61 -5.81 -0.19
C HIS A 106 11.95 -6.50 0.08
N HIS A 107 12.02 -7.41 1.05
CA HIS A 107 13.27 -8.05 1.49
C HIS A 107 14.35 -7.05 1.91
N LEU A 108 13.91 -5.88 2.39
CA LEU A 108 14.77 -4.80 2.86
C LEU A 108 14.76 -4.80 4.40
N LYS A 109 15.86 -5.26 4.99
CA LYS A 109 16.01 -5.28 6.45
C LYS A 109 16.35 -3.88 6.98
N LEU A 110 15.44 -3.31 7.75
CA LEU A 110 15.58 -2.01 8.40
C LEU A 110 15.78 -2.18 9.92
N ASP A 111 16.49 -1.24 10.53
CA ASP A 111 16.71 -1.23 11.99
C ASP A 111 15.69 -0.28 12.66
N PRO A 112 14.69 -0.80 13.39
CA PRO A 112 13.67 0.03 14.02
C PRO A 112 14.24 0.96 15.11
N ASN A 113 15.39 0.64 15.69
CA ASN A 113 16.05 1.48 16.70
C ASN A 113 16.73 2.72 16.09
N LYS A 114 16.94 2.72 14.78
CA LYS A 114 17.53 3.85 14.03
C LYS A 114 16.46 4.68 13.29
N CYS A 115 15.18 4.46 13.57
CA CYS A 115 14.06 5.22 13.02
C CYS A 115 14.13 6.68 13.54
N ILE A 116 14.29 7.66 12.64
CA ILE A 116 14.35 9.09 13.01
C ILE A 116 13.28 9.88 12.26
N LYS A 117 12.40 10.57 13.00
CA LYS A 117 11.43 11.52 12.43
C LYS A 117 12.15 12.78 11.95
N LEU A 118 11.99 13.11 10.66
CA LEU A 118 12.50 14.35 10.09
C LEU A 118 11.72 15.55 10.66
N LYS A 119 12.42 16.58 11.13
CA LYS A 119 11.81 17.76 11.76
C LYS A 119 11.40 18.85 10.75
N ASN A 120 12.19 19.00 9.68
CA ASN A 120 12.04 20.09 8.71
C ASN A 120 11.45 19.62 7.37
N ARG A 121 10.97 18.38 7.30
CA ARG A 121 10.42 17.78 6.08
C ARG A 121 9.42 16.70 6.45
N THR A 122 8.21 16.78 5.89
CA THR A 122 7.13 15.81 6.12
C THR A 122 7.08 14.72 5.05
N VAL A 123 7.45 15.05 3.82
CA VAL A 123 7.40 14.15 2.65
C VAL A 123 8.73 14.21 1.91
N MET A 124 9.25 13.05 1.54
CA MET A 124 10.38 12.88 0.62
C MET A 124 9.87 12.61 -0.79
N GLY A 125 10.25 13.44 -1.77
CA GLY A 125 9.83 13.28 -3.17
C GLY A 125 8.33 13.53 -3.38
N SER A 126 7.78 12.95 -4.45
CA SER A 126 6.33 12.85 -4.68
C SER A 126 5.72 11.70 -3.89
N ILE A 127 4.42 11.80 -3.59
CA ILE A 127 3.64 10.69 -3.04
C ILE A 127 3.08 9.90 -4.21
N GLU A 128 3.42 8.62 -4.29
CA GLU A 128 2.88 7.73 -5.30
C GLU A 128 1.48 7.20 -4.90
N PRO A 129 0.53 7.10 -5.85
CA PRO A 129 -0.82 6.66 -5.55
C PRO A 129 -0.83 5.17 -5.19
N MET A 130 -1.37 4.85 -4.01
CA MET A 130 -1.51 3.47 -3.54
C MET A 130 -2.91 2.92 -3.82
N ARG A 131 -2.98 1.73 -4.44
CA ARG A 131 -4.26 1.07 -4.72
C ARG A 131 -4.74 0.28 -3.50
N ILE A 132 -5.86 0.70 -2.91
CA ILE A 132 -6.51 -0.02 -1.81
C ILE A 132 -7.53 -1.01 -2.39
N THR A 133 -7.24 -2.31 -2.26
CA THR A 133 -8.22 -3.37 -2.57
C THR A 133 -9.20 -3.55 -1.42
N LYS A 134 -10.41 -3.04 -1.58
CA LYS A 134 -11.53 -3.34 -0.69
C LYS A 134 -12.10 -4.72 -1.06
N ARG A 135 -12.45 -5.51 -0.05
CA ARG A 135 -13.29 -6.69 -0.29
C ARG A 135 -14.64 -6.18 -0.82
N PRO A 136 -15.19 -6.76 -1.89
CA PRO A 136 -16.48 -6.34 -2.40
C PRO A 136 -17.56 -6.59 -1.33
N VAL A 137 -18.48 -5.64 -1.18
CA VAL A 137 -19.55 -5.68 -0.15
C VAL A 137 -20.51 -6.84 -0.39
N ALA A 138 -20.66 -7.26 -1.64
CA ALA A 138 -21.38 -8.45 -2.05
C ALA A 138 -20.44 -9.44 -2.75
N PRO A 139 -20.68 -10.75 -2.63
CA PRO A 139 -19.93 -11.73 -3.42
C PRO A 139 -20.12 -11.43 -4.91
N VAL A 140 -19.00 -11.39 -5.65
CA VAL A 140 -19.00 -11.14 -7.11
C VAL A 140 -19.72 -12.25 -7.87
N ILE A 141 -19.85 -13.43 -7.27
CA ILE A 141 -20.53 -14.60 -7.82
C ILE A 141 -21.66 -14.97 -6.85
N GLN A 142 -22.90 -14.92 -7.33
CA GLN A 142 -24.09 -15.42 -6.64
C GLN A 142 -24.69 -16.57 -7.44
N GLU A 143 -25.09 -17.63 -6.73
CA GLU A 143 -25.78 -18.77 -7.33
C GLU A 143 -27.21 -18.35 -7.71
N ILE A 144 -27.56 -18.50 -8.98
CA ILE A 144 -28.93 -18.24 -9.45
C ILE A 144 -29.74 -19.48 -9.08
N ALA A 145 -30.73 -19.34 -8.19
CA ALA A 145 -31.70 -20.40 -7.95
C ALA A 145 -32.36 -20.75 -9.29
N SER A 146 -32.19 -21.99 -9.74
CA SER A 146 -32.72 -22.48 -11.01
C SER A 146 -34.24 -22.59 -10.92
N SER A 147 -34.97 -21.48 -11.09
CA SER A 147 -36.36 -21.54 -11.53
C SER A 147 -36.35 -21.69 -13.04
N SER A 148 -36.81 -22.84 -13.51
CA SER A 148 -36.92 -23.25 -14.91
C SER A 148 -37.83 -22.33 -15.73
N SER A 149 -37.30 -21.16 -16.10
CA SER A 149 -37.88 -20.28 -17.10
C SER A 149 -36.71 -19.66 -17.86
N ASP A 150 -36.63 -19.96 -19.16
CA ASP A 150 -35.63 -19.44 -20.10
C ASP A 150 -35.48 -17.92 -19.97
N VAL A 151 -34.45 -17.48 -19.24
CA VAL A 151 -34.07 -16.06 -19.18
C VAL A 151 -33.09 -15.81 -20.32
N GLN A 152 -33.58 -15.11 -21.34
CA GLN A 152 -32.80 -14.56 -22.45
C GLN A 152 -31.61 -13.75 -21.89
N VAL A 153 -30.40 -14.25 -22.09
CA VAL A 153 -29.12 -13.67 -21.64
C VAL A 153 -28.75 -12.38 -22.39
N SER A 154 -29.67 -11.81 -23.19
CA SER A 154 -29.35 -10.75 -24.15
C SER A 154 -29.12 -9.36 -23.55
N ASN A 155 -29.48 -9.10 -22.28
CA ASN A 155 -29.50 -7.73 -21.75
C ASN A 155 -28.54 -7.42 -20.58
N LEU A 156 -27.59 -8.31 -20.22
CA LEU A 156 -26.68 -8.08 -19.08
C LEU A 156 -25.22 -7.73 -19.43
N LEU A 157 -24.92 -7.39 -20.69
CA LEU A 157 -23.58 -6.99 -21.10
C LEU A 157 -23.59 -5.69 -21.92
N GLU A 158 -24.10 -4.61 -21.34
CA GLU A 158 -23.70 -3.25 -21.75
C GLU A 158 -22.58 -2.70 -20.84
N ALA A 159 -21.65 -3.56 -20.45
CA ALA A 159 -20.34 -3.09 -19.99
C ALA A 159 -19.61 -2.52 -21.21
N LYS A 160 -19.75 -1.21 -21.44
CA LYS A 160 -19.06 -0.47 -22.50
C LYS A 160 -17.56 -0.71 -22.32
N GLN A 161 -16.98 -1.58 -23.15
CA GLN A 161 -15.56 -1.93 -23.05
C GLN A 161 -14.74 -0.62 -23.20
N PRO A 162 -13.73 -0.39 -22.34
CA PRO A 162 -12.88 0.79 -22.47
C PRO A 162 -12.24 0.82 -23.85
N ALA A 163 -12.21 2.00 -24.48
CA ALA A 163 -11.69 2.18 -25.82
C ALA A 163 -10.25 1.64 -25.92
N GLY A 164 -10.01 0.71 -26.85
CA GLY A 164 -8.71 0.07 -27.04
C GLY A 164 -8.53 -1.26 -26.31
N VAL A 165 -9.55 -1.78 -25.61
CA VAL A 165 -9.50 -3.13 -25.01
C VAL A 165 -10.62 -3.98 -25.58
N ARG A 166 -10.28 -5.15 -26.13
CA ARG A 166 -11.24 -6.13 -26.65
C ARG A 166 -10.96 -7.49 -26.02
N LEU A 167 -11.83 -7.91 -25.10
CA LEU A 167 -11.79 -9.25 -24.49
C LEU A 167 -12.79 -10.17 -25.19
N ARG A 168 -12.38 -11.38 -25.55
CA ARG A 168 -13.21 -12.42 -26.17
C ARG A 168 -12.99 -13.76 -25.49
N LEU A 169 -14.05 -14.54 -25.31
CA LEU A 169 -13.95 -15.91 -24.80
C LEU A 169 -13.99 -16.88 -25.99
N ARG A 170 -12.89 -17.59 -26.24
CA ARG A 170 -12.78 -18.59 -27.30
C ARG A 170 -13.11 -19.98 -26.76
N LYS A 171 -14.03 -20.67 -27.43
CA LYS A 171 -14.47 -22.05 -27.12
C LYS A 171 -14.97 -22.26 -25.67
N GLY A 172 -15.40 -21.20 -24.99
CA GLY A 172 -15.94 -21.28 -23.63
C GLY A 172 -14.90 -21.53 -22.52
N SER A 173 -13.61 -21.65 -22.85
CA SER A 173 -12.57 -22.00 -21.87
C SER A 173 -11.30 -21.16 -21.95
N CYS A 174 -11.13 -20.34 -22.99
CA CYS A 174 -9.93 -19.51 -23.17
C CYS A 174 -10.31 -18.04 -23.32
N LEU A 175 -9.87 -17.19 -22.40
CA LEU A 175 -10.06 -15.74 -22.48
C LEU A 175 -8.91 -15.12 -23.28
N GLU A 176 -9.23 -14.53 -24.42
CA GLU A 176 -8.29 -13.80 -25.28
C GLU A 176 -8.52 -12.29 -25.11
N GLY A 177 -7.44 -11.53 -24.92
CA GLY A 177 -7.50 -10.08 -24.78
C GLY A 177 -6.62 -9.38 -25.81
N GLU A 178 -7.19 -8.40 -26.51
CA GLU A 178 -6.50 -7.54 -27.46
C GLU A 178 -6.47 -6.11 -26.93
N LEU A 179 -5.27 -5.54 -26.84
CA LEU A 179 -5.01 -4.18 -26.40
C LEU A 179 -4.51 -3.36 -27.60
N SER A 180 -5.31 -2.39 -28.03
CA SER A 180 -4.93 -1.39 -29.02
C SER A 180 -4.62 -0.08 -28.31
N LEU A 181 -3.33 0.25 -28.25
CA LEU A 181 -2.89 1.58 -27.83
C LEU A 181 -3.27 2.57 -28.95
N LYS A 182 -4.03 3.62 -28.62
CA LYS A 182 -4.13 4.76 -29.54
C LYS A 182 -2.72 5.30 -29.71
N GLY A 183 -2.25 5.42 -30.95
CA GLY A 183 -0.97 6.07 -31.23
C GLY A 183 -0.97 7.44 -30.56
N VAL A 184 -0.19 7.57 -29.50
CA VAL A 184 0.14 8.88 -28.94
C VAL A 184 1.05 9.49 -29.98
N ASP A 185 0.62 10.60 -30.56
CA ASP A 185 1.45 11.38 -31.46
C ASP A 185 2.67 11.85 -30.64
N LEU A 186 3.82 11.23 -30.88
CA LEU A 186 5.08 11.48 -30.15
C LEU A 186 5.63 12.88 -30.40
N SER A 187 4.93 13.72 -31.17
CA SER A 187 5.25 15.14 -31.39
C SER A 187 4.93 16.03 -30.18
N SER A 188 4.15 15.59 -29.19
CA SER A 188 3.80 16.39 -28.01
C SER A 188 4.65 16.14 -26.76
N VAL A 189 5.68 15.28 -26.84
CA VAL A 189 6.64 15.10 -25.74
C VAL A 189 7.86 15.98 -26.04
N GLN A 190 7.79 17.25 -25.67
CA GLN A 190 8.97 18.12 -25.65
C GLN A 190 9.96 17.59 -24.60
N ARG A 191 11.22 17.47 -25.03
CA ARG A 191 12.40 17.17 -24.20
C ARG A 191 12.71 18.30 -23.22
#